data_AF-A0A0E0MK86-F1
#
_entry.id   AF-A0A0E0MK86-F1
#
_cell.length_a   1.000
_cell.length_b   1.000
_cell.length_c   1.000
_cell.angle_alpha   90.00
_cell.angle_beta   90.00
_cell.angle_gamma   90.00
#
_symmetry.space_group_name_H-M   'P 1'
#
loop_
_entity.id
_entity.type
_entity.pdbx_description
1 polymer ?
#
loop_
_entity_poly.entity_id
_entity_poly.type
_entity_poly.pdbx_seq_one_letter_code
_entity_poly.pdbx_strand_id
1 'polypeptide(L)'
;MPEFRCPISLDLMRDLIVRPTGITYDRASIETWLLAAGARTMTTSTCPVTKGDLCGDDLVPNHALRRVIQAWYIANCCRGVERIPTPRVPVMPTQAGDVLPEVEAVERAGDVARCDVAAREVRNPKYEVNGQRSDGQIRSETV
;
A
#
# COMPACT_ATOMS: atom_id res chain seq x y z
N MET A 1 10.33 6.32 -18.05
CA MET A 1 9.27 6.05 -17.07
C MET A 1 7.85 5.82 -17.64
N PRO A 2 7.62 5.47 -18.92
CA PRO A 2 6.32 4.89 -19.27
C PRO A 2 6.10 3.52 -18.61
N GLU A 3 7.16 2.79 -18.24
CA GLU A 3 7.07 1.43 -17.67
C GLU A 3 6.43 1.34 -16.27
N PHE A 4 6.23 2.47 -15.58
CA PHE A 4 5.64 2.50 -14.23
C PHE A 4 4.23 3.10 -14.20
N ARG A 5 3.63 3.30 -15.37
CA ARG A 5 2.24 3.76 -15.48
C ARG A 5 1.29 2.58 -15.46
N CYS A 6 0.16 2.76 -14.80
CA CYS A 6 -0.90 1.79 -14.76
C CYS A 6 -1.49 1.64 -16.19
N PRO A 7 -1.65 0.43 -16.74
CA PRO A 7 -2.25 0.24 -18.05
C PRO A 7 -3.72 0.68 -18.16
N ILE A 8 -4.39 0.92 -17.03
CA ILE A 8 -5.79 1.35 -16.97
C ILE A 8 -5.89 2.87 -16.88
N SER A 9 -5.29 3.47 -15.84
CA SER A 9 -5.40 4.92 -15.60
C SER A 9 -4.36 5.73 -16.39
N LEU A 10 -3.30 5.10 -16.89
CA LEU A 10 -2.14 5.76 -17.51
C LEU A 10 -1.35 6.67 -16.56
N ASP A 11 -1.71 6.67 -15.28
CA ASP A 11 -1.05 7.39 -14.20
C ASP A 11 0.02 6.53 -13.54
N LEU A 12 0.95 7.19 -12.85
CA LEU A 12 2.00 6.55 -12.09
C LEU A 12 1.41 5.62 -11.01
N MET A 13 1.78 4.34 -11.03
CA MET A 13 1.28 3.36 -10.07
C MET A 13 1.76 3.67 -8.66
N ARG A 14 0.83 3.69 -7.70
CA ARG A 14 1.14 3.92 -6.28
C ARG A 14 1.12 2.63 -5.50
N ASP A 15 0.15 1.76 -5.78
CA ASP A 15 0.06 0.42 -5.19
C ASP A 15 0.23 -0.65 -6.27
N LEU A 16 1.41 -1.28 -6.29
CA LEU A 16 1.77 -2.23 -7.34
C LEU A 16 1.24 -3.62 -7.03
N ILE A 17 0.25 -4.05 -7.80
CA ILE A 17 -0.29 -5.40 -7.79
C ILE A 17 -0.11 -6.04 -9.16
N VAL A 18 0.22 -7.32 -9.19
CA VAL A 18 0.59 -8.06 -10.39
C VAL A 18 -0.25 -9.31 -10.55
N ARG A 19 -0.57 -9.61 -11.80
CA ARG A 19 -1.20 -10.87 -12.20
C ARG A 19 -0.16 -11.98 -12.42
N PRO A 20 -0.55 -13.26 -12.45
CA PRO A 20 0.33 -14.35 -12.88
C PRO A 20 0.88 -14.16 -14.30
N THR A 21 0.16 -13.42 -15.15
CA THR A 21 0.61 -13.04 -16.50
C THR A 21 1.72 -11.98 -16.51
N GLY A 22 2.14 -11.47 -15.35
CA GLY A 22 3.21 -10.47 -15.20
C GLY A 22 2.77 -9.02 -15.36
N ILE A 23 1.51 -8.77 -15.69
CA ILE A 23 0.99 -7.40 -15.87
C ILE A 23 0.75 -6.78 -14.49
N THR A 24 1.32 -5.59 -14.28
CA THR A 24 1.16 -4.83 -13.04
C THR A 24 0.18 -3.68 -13.24
N TYR A 25 -0.70 -3.47 -12.26
CA TYR A 25 -1.67 -2.39 -12.20
C TYR A 25 -1.49 -1.60 -10.91
N ASP A 26 -2.05 -0.41 -10.88
CA ASP A 26 -2.37 0.25 -9.62
C ASP A 26 -3.59 -0.41 -8.98
N ARG A 27 -3.54 -0.67 -7.66
CA ARG A 27 -4.62 -1.33 -6.91
C ARG A 27 -5.97 -0.67 -7.11
N ALA A 28 -6.07 0.64 -6.91
CA ALA A 28 -7.34 1.34 -7.01
C ALA A 28 -7.91 1.25 -8.43
N SER A 29 -7.03 1.27 -9.43
CA SER A 29 -7.44 1.16 -10.83
C SER A 29 -8.03 -0.21 -11.18
N ILE A 30 -7.39 -1.31 -10.77
CA ILE A 30 -7.94 -2.65 -11.06
C ILE A 30 -9.17 -2.95 -10.21
N GLU A 31 -9.21 -2.48 -8.96
CA GLU A 31 -10.35 -2.72 -8.07
C GLU A 31 -11.59 -2.00 -8.61
N THR A 32 -11.43 -0.77 -9.10
CA THR A 32 -12.49 -0.04 -9.80
C THR A 32 -12.94 -0.79 -11.07
N TRP A 33 -12.01 -1.35 -11.83
CA TRP A 33 -12.32 -2.15 -13.02
C TRP A 33 -13.13 -3.41 -12.69
N LEU A 34 -12.71 -4.16 -11.67
CA LEU A 34 -13.41 -5.36 -11.19
C LEU A 34 -14.81 -5.01 -10.65
N LEU A 35 -14.90 -3.90 -9.91
CA LEU A 35 -16.16 -3.40 -9.36
C LEU A 35 -17.15 -3.00 -10.46
N ALA A 36 -16.68 -2.29 -11.49
CA ALA A 36 -17.51 -1.88 -12.63
C ALA A 36 -18.04 -3.08 -13.43
N ALA A 37 -17.31 -4.20 -13.43
CA ALA A 37 -17.74 -5.46 -14.04
C ALA A 37 -18.68 -6.30 -13.15
N GLY A 38 -19.04 -5.83 -11.94
CA GLY A 38 -19.86 -6.58 -10.99
C GLY A 38 -19.13 -7.73 -10.27
N ALA A 39 -17.83 -7.88 -10.48
CA ALA A 39 -17.00 -8.96 -9.98
C ALA A 39 -16.44 -8.63 -8.57
N ARG A 40 -17.31 -8.58 -7.55
CA ARG A 40 -16.87 -8.42 -6.14
C ARG A 40 -16.66 -9.73 -5.38
N THR A 41 -17.09 -10.87 -5.93
CA THR A 41 -16.88 -12.18 -5.30
C THR A 41 -16.91 -13.29 -6.36
N MET A 42 -15.85 -14.11 -6.42
CA MET A 42 -15.74 -15.37 -7.17
C MET A 42 -16.23 -15.35 -8.63
N THR A 43 -16.32 -14.17 -9.25
CA THR A 43 -16.82 -13.96 -10.61
C THR A 43 -15.68 -13.40 -11.44
N THR A 44 -15.36 -14.10 -12.51
CA THR A 44 -14.31 -13.73 -13.44
C THR A 44 -14.70 -12.46 -14.21
N SER A 45 -13.80 -11.48 -14.27
CA SER A 45 -13.90 -10.32 -15.16
C SER A 45 -12.96 -10.47 -16.35
N THR A 46 -13.06 -9.58 -17.34
CA THR A 46 -12.14 -9.54 -18.47
C THR A 46 -10.96 -8.62 -18.18
N CYS A 47 -9.74 -9.10 -18.39
CA CYS A 47 -8.54 -8.30 -18.25
C CYS A 47 -8.54 -7.14 -19.27
N PRO A 48 -8.22 -5.90 -18.85
CA PRO A 48 -8.20 -4.75 -19.75
C PRO A 48 -7.11 -4.85 -20.83
N VAL A 49 -6.02 -5.57 -20.57
CA VAL A 49 -4.87 -5.71 -21.48
C VAL A 49 -4.95 -6.99 -22.31
N THR A 50 -5.03 -8.15 -21.67
CA THR A 50 -4.99 -9.45 -22.38
C THR A 50 -6.33 -9.87 -22.94
N LYS A 51 -7.44 -9.21 -22.56
CA LYS A 51 -8.82 -9.56 -22.90
C LYS A 51 -9.24 -11.00 -22.49
N GLY A 52 -8.42 -11.69 -21.70
CA GLY A 52 -8.74 -12.98 -21.10
C GLY A 52 -9.24 -12.83 -19.67
N ASP A 53 -9.46 -13.95 -19.01
CA ASP A 53 -10.00 -14.03 -17.65
C ASP A 53 -9.12 -13.32 -16.61
N LEU A 54 -9.77 -12.62 -15.69
CA LEU A 54 -9.19 -11.90 -14.56
C LEU A 54 -10.01 -12.19 -13.31
N CYS A 55 -9.43 -12.96 -12.40
CA CYS A 55 -9.94 -13.09 -11.04
C CYS A 55 -9.24 -12.09 -10.12
N GLY A 56 -10.00 -11.47 -9.21
CA GLY A 56 -9.43 -10.60 -8.17
C GLY A 56 -8.47 -11.34 -7.25
N ASP A 57 -8.71 -12.63 -7.00
CA ASP A 57 -7.91 -13.47 -6.11
C ASP A 57 -6.52 -13.82 -6.69
N ASP A 58 -6.35 -13.68 -8.00
CA ASP A 58 -5.06 -13.91 -8.67
C ASP A 58 -4.09 -12.72 -8.50
N LEU A 59 -4.56 -11.60 -7.96
CA LEU A 59 -3.78 -10.37 -7.83
C LEU A 59 -2.91 -10.42 -6.57
N VAL A 60 -1.59 -10.38 -6.77
CA VAL A 60 -0.61 -10.39 -5.67
C VAL A 60 0.22 -9.11 -5.65
N PRO A 61 0.70 -8.63 -4.49
CA PRO A 61 1.61 -7.48 -4.45
C PRO A 61 2.92 -7.72 -5.22
N ASN A 62 3.41 -6.72 -5.97
CA ASN A 62 4.69 -6.81 -6.69
C ASN A 62 5.83 -6.14 -5.91
N HIS A 63 6.41 -6.87 -4.96
CA HIS A 63 7.50 -6.36 -4.12
C HIS A 63 8.81 -6.09 -4.90
N ALA A 64 9.10 -6.88 -5.94
CA ALA A 64 10.31 -6.70 -6.74
C ALA A 64 10.28 -5.37 -7.50
N LEU A 65 9.19 -5.10 -8.24
CA LEU A 65 9.02 -3.85 -8.97
C LEU A 65 8.95 -2.65 -8.03
N ARG A 66 8.32 -2.81 -6.86
CA ARG A 66 8.32 -1.80 -5.79
C ARG A 66 9.73 -1.41 -5.35
N ARG A 67 10.62 -2.39 -5.14
CA ARG A 67 12.02 -2.12 -4.77
C ARG A 67 12.77 -1.39 -5.89
N VAL A 68 12.55 -1.77 -7.14
CA VAL A 68 13.17 -1.12 -8.31
C VAL A 68 12.74 0.34 -8.42
N ILE A 69 11.45 0.63 -8.32
CA ILE A 69 10.92 2.02 -8.37
C ILE A 69 11.47 2.85 -7.21
N GLN A 70 11.54 2.28 -6.01
CA GLN A 70 12.12 2.97 -4.85
C GLN A 70 13.61 3.27 -5.02
N ALA A 71 14.38 2.33 -5.55
CA ALA A 71 15.81 2.55 -5.82
C ALA A 71 16.02 3.65 -6.87
N TRP A 72 15.22 3.62 -7.94
CA TRP A 72 15.24 4.66 -8.96
C TRP A 72 14.91 6.03 -8.36
N TYR A 73 13.92 6.08 -7.49
CA TYR A 73 13.53 7.29 -6.80
C TYR A 73 14.68 7.90 -5.99
N ILE A 74 15.35 7.08 -5.17
CA ILE A 74 16.49 7.51 -4.36
C ILE A 74 17.61 8.05 -5.25
N ALA A 75 17.90 7.36 -6.36
CA ALA A 75 18.92 7.80 -7.32
C ALA A 75 18.58 9.12 -8.03
N ASN A 76 17.29 9.51 -8.09
CA ASN A 76 16.82 10.69 -8.78
C ASN A 76 16.28 11.79 -7.83
N CYS A 77 16.47 11.65 -6.52
CA CYS A 77 15.93 12.59 -5.53
C CYS A 77 16.48 14.02 -5.72
N CYS A 78 17.75 14.15 -6.12
CA CYS A 78 18.39 15.44 -6.41
C CYS A 78 17.83 16.12 -7.66
N ARG A 79 17.04 15.41 -8.47
CA ARG A 79 16.43 15.91 -9.72
C ARG A 79 14.98 16.36 -9.51
N GLY A 80 14.55 16.51 -8.25
CA GLY A 80 13.20 16.97 -7.91
C GLY A 80 12.09 15.94 -8.14
N VAL A 81 12.44 14.68 -8.32
CA VAL A 81 11.45 13.59 -8.31
C VAL A 81 10.96 13.44 -6.87
N GLU A 82 9.64 13.28 -6.63
CA GLU A 82 9.04 12.99 -5.29
C GLU A 82 8.65 11.49 -5.06
N ARG A 83 8.85 10.98 -3.83
CA ARG A 83 8.77 9.55 -3.50
C ARG A 83 7.32 9.19 -3.48
N ILE A 84 6.92 8.18 -4.24
CA ILE A 84 5.57 7.65 -4.07
C ILE A 84 5.51 6.99 -2.69
N PRO A 85 4.66 7.48 -1.77
CA PRO A 85 4.48 6.85 -0.48
C PRO A 85 3.93 5.46 -0.74
N THR A 86 4.63 4.46 -0.22
CA THR A 86 4.18 3.10 -0.45
C THR A 86 2.90 2.84 0.33
N PRO A 87 1.85 2.34 -0.33
CA PRO A 87 0.62 1.97 0.34
C PRO A 87 0.91 0.93 1.40
N ARG A 88 0.21 1.15 2.50
CA ARG A 88 0.29 0.38 3.73
C ARG A 88 -0.21 -1.05 3.42
N VAL A 89 0.61 -2.07 3.73
CA VAL A 89 0.15 -3.45 3.97
C VAL A 89 -1.20 -3.44 4.69
N PRO A 90 -2.21 -4.19 4.20
CA PRO A 90 -3.51 -4.27 4.86
C PRO A 90 -3.33 -4.57 6.35
N VAL A 91 -4.05 -3.83 7.20
CA VAL A 91 -4.11 -4.10 8.64
C VAL A 91 -4.65 -5.51 8.79
N MET A 92 -3.88 -6.40 9.44
CA MET A 92 -4.36 -7.76 9.67
C MET A 92 -5.58 -7.72 10.60
N PRO A 93 -6.54 -8.66 10.50
CA PRO A 93 -7.73 -8.65 11.34
C PRO A 93 -7.43 -8.59 12.84
N THR A 94 -6.30 -9.17 13.26
CA THR A 94 -5.78 -9.12 14.63
C THR A 94 -5.42 -7.71 15.09
N GLN A 95 -4.88 -6.86 14.19
CA GLN A 95 -4.51 -5.48 14.48
C GLN A 95 -5.72 -4.54 14.42
N ALA A 96 -6.79 -4.90 13.70
CA ALA A 96 -8.05 -4.15 13.71
C ALA A 96 -8.79 -4.30 15.05
N GLY A 97 -8.64 -5.45 15.72
CA GLY A 97 -9.22 -5.73 17.02
C GLY A 97 -8.74 -4.78 18.13
N ASP A 98 -7.52 -4.25 18.03
CA ASP A 98 -6.96 -3.31 19.01
C ASP A 98 -7.47 -1.87 18.80
N VAL A 99 -7.86 -1.52 17.56
CA VAL A 99 -8.29 -0.16 17.19
C VAL A 99 -9.77 0.07 17.52
N LEU A 100 -10.61 -0.95 17.37
CA LEU A 100 -12.05 -0.87 17.66
C LEU A 100 -12.40 -0.42 19.08
N PRO A 101 -11.83 -0.99 20.16
CA PRO A 101 -12.14 -0.56 21.52
C PRO A 101 -11.66 0.86 21.82
N GLU A 102 -10.58 1.32 21.17
CA GLU A 102 -10.08 2.68 21.31
C GLU A 102 -11.00 3.70 20.63
N VAL A 103 -11.48 3.40 19.42
CA VAL A 103 -12.46 4.24 18.71
C VAL A 103 -13.77 4.33 19.50
N GLU A 104 -14.28 3.21 20.02
CA GLU A 104 -15.48 3.20 20.88
C GLU A 104 -15.28 3.98 22.19
N ALA A 105 -14.09 3.92 22.79
CA ALA A 105 -13.77 4.68 24.01
C ALA A 105 -13.75 6.19 23.76
N VAL A 106 -13.23 6.62 22.61
CA VAL A 106 -13.16 8.02 22.21
C VAL A 106 -14.55 8.57 21.84
N GLU A 107 -15.38 7.79 21.13
CA GLU A 107 -16.77 8.17 20.84
C GLU A 107 -17.59 8.35 22.11
N ARG A 108 -17.45 7.44 23.08
CA ARG A 108 -18.19 7.48 24.35
C ARG A 108 -17.79 8.68 25.23
N ALA A 109 -16.57 9.17 25.08
CA ALA A 109 -16.09 10.37 25.78
C ALA A 109 -16.64 11.67 25.18
N GLY A 110 -17.25 11.64 23.98
CA GLY A 110 -17.80 12.82 23.31
C GLY A 110 -16.75 13.87 22.91
N ASP A 111 -15.47 13.48 22.90
CA ASP A 111 -14.36 14.38 22.61
C ASP A 111 -14.05 14.37 21.11
N VAL A 112 -14.67 15.31 20.40
CA VAL A 112 -14.55 15.47 18.94
C VAL A 112 -13.10 15.62 18.49
N ALA A 113 -12.24 16.28 19.28
CA ALA A 113 -10.83 16.47 18.94
C ALA A 113 -10.04 15.15 19.01
N ARG A 114 -10.36 14.29 19.98
CA ARG A 114 -9.80 12.94 20.04
C ARG A 114 -10.37 12.04 18.94
N CYS A 115 -11.65 12.17 18.57
CA CYS A 115 -12.23 11.41 17.46
C CYS A 115 -11.47 11.66 16.16
N ASP A 116 -11.14 12.92 15.86
CA ASP A 116 -10.38 13.29 14.68
C ASP A 116 -8.97 12.70 14.66
N VAL A 117 -8.31 12.64 15.82
CA VAL A 117 -6.97 12.02 15.95
C VAL A 117 -7.05 10.51 15.75
N ALA A 118 -8.01 9.84 16.40
CA ALA A 118 -8.22 8.40 16.25
C ALA A 118 -8.53 8.03 14.80
N ALA A 119 -9.43 8.77 14.13
CA ALA A 119 -9.78 8.54 12.72
C ALA A 119 -8.58 8.71 11.76
N ARG A 120 -7.62 9.58 12.09
CA ARG A 120 -6.38 9.74 11.31
C ARG A 120 -5.42 8.59 11.55
N GLU A 121 -5.35 8.06 12.76
CA GLU A 121 -4.52 6.90 13.10
C GLU A 121 -5.07 5.62 12.47
N VAL A 122 -6.40 5.41 12.48
CA VAL A 122 -7.05 4.27 11.78
C VAL A 122 -6.79 4.33 10.27
N ARG A 123 -6.84 5.53 9.68
CA ARG A 123 -6.55 5.75 8.26
C ARG A 123 -5.07 5.60 7.94
N ASN A 124 -4.22 5.72 8.96
CA ASN A 124 -2.78 5.72 8.83
C ASN A 124 -2.18 4.85 9.97
N PRO A 125 -2.35 3.51 9.94
CA PRO A 125 -1.78 2.64 10.95
C PRO A 125 -0.25 2.69 10.89
N LYS A 126 0.40 3.13 11.98
CA LYS A 126 1.86 3.08 12.10
C LYS A 126 2.32 1.62 12.01
N TYR A 127 3.31 1.35 11.16
CA TYR A 127 4.03 0.09 11.20
C TYR A 127 5.04 0.16 12.33
N GLU A 128 4.77 -0.52 13.44
CA GLU A 128 5.85 -0.99 14.30
C GLU A 128 6.29 -2.34 13.76
N VAL A 129 7.45 -2.35 13.09
CA VAL A 129 8.17 -3.58 12.75
C VAL A 129 8.82 -4.05 14.04
N ASN A 130 8.43 -5.24 14.51
CA ASN A 130 9.02 -5.90 15.67
C ASN A 130 10.55 -5.91 15.62
N GLY A 131 11.16 -5.19 16.58
CA GLY A 131 12.34 -5.57 17.34
C GLY A 131 13.65 -5.82 16.58
N GLN A 132 14.53 -4.83 16.54
CA GLN A 132 15.97 -5.07 16.74
C GLN A 132 16.52 -4.04 17.73
N ARG A 133 16.86 -4.52 18.92
CA ARG A 133 17.87 -3.89 19.77
C ARG A 133 19.18 -3.90 18.98
N SER A 134 19.84 -2.76 18.90
CA SER A 134 21.27 -2.70 18.60
C SER A 134 21.90 -1.79 19.65
N ASP A 135 22.28 -2.41 20.76
CA ASP A 135 23.43 -1.95 21.54
C ASP A 135 24.62 -1.87 20.58
N GLY A 136 25.21 -0.69 20.49
CA GLY A 136 26.25 -0.39 19.51
C GLY A 136 27.08 0.82 19.91
N GLN A 137 27.54 0.86 21.16
CA GLN A 137 28.60 1.78 21.55
C GLN A 137 29.93 1.25 21.00
N ILE A 138 30.43 1.88 19.93
CA ILE A 138 31.80 1.68 19.45
C ILE A 138 32.56 3.01 19.51
N ARG A 139 33.32 3.13 20.61
CA ARG A 139 34.67 3.70 20.76
C ARG A 139 35.01 4.95 19.94
N SER A 140 35.05 6.10 20.62
CA SER A 140 35.92 7.22 20.26
C SER A 140 37.37 6.86 20.61
N GLU A 141 38.23 6.70 19.61
CA GLU A 141 39.67 6.85 19.79
C GLU A 141 40.04 8.30 19.44
N THR A 142 40.57 8.99 20.44
CA THR A 142 41.13 10.34 20.38
C THR A 142 42.52 10.28 19.75
N VAL A 143 42.80 11.22 18.85
CA VAL A 143 44.16 11.56 18.36
C VAL A 143 44.91 12.32 19.44
#